data_AF-A0A2U3QSF4-F1
#
_entry.id   AF-A0A2U3QSF4-F1
#
_cell.length_a   1.000
_cell.length_b   1.000
_cell.length_c   1.000
_cell.angle_alpha   90.00
_cell.angle_beta   90.00
_cell.angle_gamma   90.00
#
_symmetry.space_group_name_H-M   'P 1'
#
loop_
_entity.id
_entity.type
_entity.pdbx_description
1 polymer ?
#
loop_
_entity_poly.entity_id
_entity_poly.type
_entity_poly.pdbx_seq_one_letter_code
_entity_poly.pdbx_strand_id
1 'polypeptide(L)'
;MSIRILRFIIGLIALVKFSDVYAVEYGLEANNLLKLEISDSGPTRINLKDEKINDILMYPQNTVEVVVHESGFLFIAPREEENKLYLTIIGEYKFLNLILLVLINQYI
;
A
#
# COMPACT_ATOMS: atom_id res chain seq x y z
N MET A 1 39.94 14.98 10.26
CA MET A 1 38.57 15.50 10.05
C MET A 1 38.04 16.06 11.37
N SER A 2 37.51 17.29 11.42
CA SER A 2 37.06 17.90 12.69
C SER A 2 35.80 17.24 13.24
N ILE A 3 35.69 17.10 14.57
CA ILE A 3 34.52 16.55 15.28
C ILE A 3 33.22 17.26 14.89
N ARG A 4 33.30 18.55 14.52
CA ARG A 4 32.16 19.34 14.04
C ARG A 4 31.62 18.80 12.71
N ILE A 5 32.53 18.49 11.77
CA ILE A 5 32.18 17.94 10.46
C ILE A 5 31.61 16.53 10.60
N LEU A 6 32.19 15.72 11.50
CA LEU A 6 31.70 14.36 11.77
C LEU A 6 30.26 14.35 12.32
N ARG A 7 29.93 15.25 13.25
CA ARG A 7 28.57 15.39 13.78
C ARG A 7 27.56 15.81 12.71
N PHE A 8 27.95 16.70 11.81
CA PHE A 8 27.11 17.11 10.68
C PHE A 8 26.85 15.96 9.71
N ILE A 9 27.87 15.16 9.38
CA ILE A 9 27.71 13.99 8.49
C ILE A 9 26.79 12.94 9.12
N ILE A 10 26.95 12.63 10.42
CA ILE A 10 26.07 11.70 11.12
C ILE A 10 24.63 12.22 11.14
N GLY A 11 24.43 13.52 11.41
CA GLY A 11 23.10 14.15 11.35
C GLY A 11 22.49 14.12 9.95
N LEU A 12 23.29 14.31 8.91
CA LEU A 12 22.85 14.24 7.52
C LEU A 12 22.48 12.80 7.11
N ILE A 13 23.27 11.80 7.51
CA ILE A 13 22.96 10.38 7.27
C ILE A 13 21.69 9.97 8.01
N ALA A 14 21.50 10.43 9.26
CA ALA A 14 20.28 10.20 10.02
C ALA A 14 19.04 10.88 9.43
N LEU A 15 19.22 12.01 8.72
CA LEU A 15 18.15 12.70 8.00
C LEU A 15 17.75 11.94 6.71
N VAL A 16 18.68 11.21 6.10
CA VAL A 16 18.44 10.29 4.98
C VAL A 16 18.03 8.92 5.53
N LYS A 17 16.95 8.86 6.32
CA LYS A 17 16.28 7.57 6.56
C LYS A 17 15.78 7.07 5.21
N PHE A 18 16.37 5.98 4.72
CA PHE A 18 15.91 5.30 3.52
C PHE A 18 14.48 4.83 3.75
N SER A 19 13.55 5.27 2.91
CA SER A 19 12.23 4.67 2.80
C SER A 19 12.41 3.34 2.09
N ASP A 20 12.45 2.24 2.83
CA ASP A 20 12.53 0.90 2.24
C ASP A 20 11.27 0.66 1.39
N VAL A 21 11.43 0.67 0.07
CA VAL A 21 10.36 0.32 -0.88
C VAL A 21 10.35 -1.19 -1.02
N TYR A 22 9.23 -1.81 -0.64
CA TYR A 22 9.04 -3.25 -0.73
C TYR A 22 7.92 -3.59 -1.71
N ALA A 23 8.05 -4.73 -2.41
CA ALA A 23 7.07 -5.22 -3.36
C ALA A 23 6.85 -6.72 -3.14
N VAL A 24 5.58 -7.14 -3.20
CA VAL A 24 5.17 -8.53 -3.06
C VAL A 24 4.21 -8.88 -4.19
N GLU A 25 4.40 -10.06 -4.77
CA GLU A 25 3.47 -10.64 -5.75
C GLU A 25 2.66 -11.74 -5.07
N TYR A 26 1.36 -11.76 -5.34
CA TYR A 26 0.44 -12.74 -4.80
C TYR A 26 -0.26 -13.49 -5.94
N GLY A 27 -0.34 -14.81 -5.81
CA GLY A 27 -1.21 -15.61 -6.67
C GLY A 27 -2.67 -15.35 -6.32
N LEU A 28 -3.48 -15.01 -7.32
CA LEU A 28 -4.92 -14.86 -7.18
C LEU A 28 -5.60 -16.18 -7.50
N GLU A 29 -6.12 -16.86 -6.47
CA GLU A 29 -6.99 -18.02 -6.64
C GLU A 29 -8.46 -17.57 -6.69
N ALA A 30 -9.23 -18.18 -7.59
CA ALA A 30 -10.64 -17.83 -7.74
C ALA A 30 -11.42 -18.11 -6.43
N ASN A 31 -12.26 -17.15 -6.03
CA ASN A 31 -13.13 -17.22 -4.85
C ASN A 31 -12.39 -17.28 -3.49
N ASN A 32 -11.08 -17.00 -3.47
CA ASN A 32 -10.32 -16.90 -2.25
C ASN A 32 -10.10 -15.46 -1.83
N LEU A 33 -10.13 -15.24 -0.52
CA LEU A 33 -9.86 -13.96 0.09
C LEU A 33 -8.35 -13.77 0.21
N LEU A 34 -7.83 -12.76 -0.48
CA LEU A 34 -6.42 -12.41 -0.40
C LEU A 34 -6.19 -11.47 0.77
N LYS A 35 -5.34 -11.85 1.73
CA LYS A 35 -4.93 -10.96 2.82
C LYS A 35 -3.69 -10.18 2.42
N LEU A 36 -3.79 -8.86 2.39
CA LEU A 36 -2.71 -7.94 2.07
C LEU A 36 -2.41 -7.03 3.26
N GLU A 37 -1.14 -6.69 3.43
CA GLU A 37 -0.67 -5.71 4.40
C GLU A 37 -0.32 -4.42 3.66
N ILE A 38 -0.69 -3.27 4.24
CA ILE A 38 -0.36 -1.95 3.70
C ILE A 38 0.48 -1.14 4.67
N SER A 39 1.28 -0.24 4.11
CA SER A 39 2.12 0.68 4.86
C SER A 39 1.28 1.60 5.76
N ASP A 40 1.79 1.84 6.96
CA ASP A 40 1.29 2.80 7.95
C ASP A 40 1.82 4.23 7.71
N SER A 41 2.83 4.37 6.87
CA SER A 41 3.65 5.58 6.71
C SER A 41 3.59 6.17 5.30
N GLY A 42 2.95 5.49 4.34
CA GLY A 42 2.82 5.97 2.97
C GLY A 42 1.80 5.19 2.14
N PRO A 43 1.55 5.63 0.90
CA PRO A 43 0.62 4.96 0.00
C PRO A 43 1.16 3.60 -0.43
N THR A 44 0.33 2.58 -0.31
CA THR A 44 0.59 1.26 -0.90
C THR A 44 -0.01 1.20 -2.29
N ARG A 45 0.80 0.80 -3.28
CA ARG A 45 0.37 0.62 -4.68
C ARG A 45 0.02 -0.84 -4.92
N ILE A 46 -1.20 -1.09 -5.40
CA ILE A 46 -1.69 -2.39 -5.83
C ILE A 46 -1.87 -2.37 -7.35
N ASN A 47 -1.40 -3.42 -8.02
CA ASN A 47 -1.58 -3.64 -9.44
C ASN A 47 -2.17 -5.04 -9.69
N LEU A 48 -2.91 -5.15 -10.79
CA LEU A 48 -3.27 -6.44 -11.36
C LEU A 48 -2.37 -6.71 -12.56
N LYS A 49 -1.80 -7.91 -12.63
CA LYS A 49 -0.94 -8.29 -13.73
C LYS A 49 -1.74 -8.40 -15.01
N ASP A 50 -1.25 -7.75 -16.06
CA ASP A 50 -1.86 -7.71 -17.40
C ASP A 50 -3.30 -7.17 -17.43
N GLU A 51 -3.69 -6.39 -16.40
CA GLU A 51 -5.05 -5.87 -16.27
C GLU A 51 -5.08 -4.47 -15.65
N LYS A 52 -5.95 -3.63 -16.19
CA LYS A 52 -6.19 -2.28 -15.67
C LYS A 52 -7.27 -2.33 -14.61
N ILE A 53 -7.00 -1.78 -13.42
CA ILE A 53 -8.04 -1.54 -12.42
C ILE A 53 -8.89 -0.36 -12.88
N ASN A 54 -10.19 -0.59 -13.06
CA ASN A 54 -11.13 0.44 -13.49
C ASN A 54 -11.96 1.00 -12.33
N ASP A 55 -12.29 0.15 -11.36
CA ASP A 55 -13.14 0.55 -10.24
C ASP A 55 -12.88 -0.32 -9.01
N ILE A 56 -13.40 0.13 -7.86
CA ILE A 56 -13.30 -0.56 -6.60
C ILE A 56 -14.62 -0.48 -5.81
N LEU A 57 -14.86 -1.50 -4.98
CA LEU A 57 -15.85 -1.40 -3.90
C LEU A 57 -15.12 -1.56 -2.58
N MET A 58 -15.48 -0.74 -1.59
CA MET A 58 -14.75 -0.66 -0.33
C MET A 58 -15.71 -0.67 0.86
N TYR A 59 -15.35 -1.43 1.90
CA TYR A 59 -16.05 -1.46 3.18
C TYR A 59 -15.09 -1.66 4.36
N PRO A 60 -15.22 -0.89 5.47
CA PRO A 60 -16.07 0.29 5.62
C PRO A 60 -15.61 1.44 4.69
N GLN A 61 -16.55 2.34 4.35
CA GLN A 61 -16.24 3.48 3.51
C GLN A 61 -15.49 4.57 4.30
N ASN A 62 -14.66 5.36 3.61
CA ASN A 62 -13.95 6.54 4.13
C ASN A 62 -12.91 6.31 5.25
N THR A 63 -12.52 5.07 5.56
CA THR A 63 -11.49 4.76 6.56
C THR A 63 -10.05 4.88 6.06
N VAL A 64 -9.88 4.85 4.74
CA VAL A 64 -8.59 5.04 4.05
C VAL A 64 -8.80 5.98 2.87
N GLU A 65 -7.72 6.61 2.43
CA GLU A 65 -7.71 7.31 1.16
C GLU A 65 -7.40 6.33 0.05
N VAL A 66 -8.25 6.29 -0.96
CA VAL A 66 -8.10 5.37 -2.09
C VAL A 66 -8.27 6.12 -3.40
N VAL A 67 -7.34 5.88 -4.31
CA VAL A 67 -7.33 6.47 -5.66
C VAL A 67 -7.09 5.37 -6.68
N VAL A 68 -8.01 5.24 -7.64
CA VAL A 68 -7.78 4.48 -8.87
C VAL A 68 -7.14 5.44 -9.87
N HIS A 69 -5.87 5.22 -10.18
CA HIS A 69 -5.13 6.06 -11.12
C HIS A 69 -5.47 5.70 -12.57
N GLU A 70 -5.40 6.67 -13.48
CA GLU A 70 -5.74 6.48 -14.90
C GLU A 70 -4.94 5.37 -15.61
N SER A 71 -3.76 5.04 -15.07
CA SER A 71 -2.90 3.96 -15.55
C SER A 71 -3.34 2.56 -15.11
N GLY A 72 -4.41 2.44 -14.29
CA GLY A 72 -4.90 1.17 -13.76
C GLY A 72 -4.27 0.70 -12.47
N PHE A 73 -3.54 1.57 -11.76
CA PHE A 73 -3.01 1.26 -10.43
C PHE A 73 -3.94 1.77 -9.35
N LEU A 74 -4.05 1.00 -8.27
CA LEU A 74 -4.76 1.38 -7.07
C LEU A 74 -3.74 1.88 -6.03
N PHE A 75 -3.96 3.07 -5.50
CA PHE A 75 -3.18 3.62 -4.39
C PHE A 75 -4.05 3.69 -3.15
N ILE A 76 -3.53 3.21 -2.03
CA ILE A 76 -4.22 3.20 -0.75
C ILE A 76 -3.30 3.82 0.30
N ALA A 77 -3.76 4.88 0.96
CA ALA A 77 -3.06 5.49 2.07
C ALA A 77 -3.91 5.42 3.35
N PRO A 78 -3.31 5.10 4.51
CA PRO A 78 -4.00 5.13 5.78
C PRO A 78 -4.44 6.56 6.14
N ARG A 79 -5.64 6.70 6.73
CA ARG A 79 -6.10 7.98 7.31
C ARG A 79 -6.03 8.00 8.84
N GLU A 80 -6.25 6.85 9.47
CA GLU A 80 -6.28 6.68 10.92
C GLU A 80 -5.59 5.37 11.31
N GLU A 81 -5.15 5.25 12.57
CA GLU A 81 -4.56 4.04 13.12
C GLU A 81 -5.63 2.93 13.26
N GLU A 82 -5.29 1.73 12.78
CA GLU A 82 -6.08 0.48 12.88
C GLU A 82 -7.43 0.43 12.15
N ASN A 83 -7.40 0.14 10.84
CA ASN A 83 -8.62 -0.23 10.10
C ASN A 83 -8.43 -1.54 9.30
N LYS A 84 -9.33 -2.50 9.54
CA LYS A 84 -9.54 -3.61 8.61
C LYS A 84 -10.40 -3.11 7.46
N LEU A 85 -10.00 -3.40 6.24
CA LEU A 85 -10.66 -2.94 5.04
C LEU A 85 -10.91 -4.12 4.10
N TYR A 86 -12.13 -4.21 3.60
CA TYR A 86 -12.50 -5.12 2.54
C TYR A 86 -12.57 -4.35 1.23
N LEU A 87 -11.87 -4.83 0.21
CA LEU A 87 -11.81 -4.24 -1.11
C LEU A 87 -12.21 -5.27 -2.15
N THR A 88 -13.09 -4.89 -3.06
CA THR A 88 -13.30 -5.61 -4.32
C THR A 88 -12.67 -4.79 -5.43
N ILE A 89 -11.83 -5.41 -6.24
CA ILE A 89 -11.15 -4.75 -7.36
C ILE A 89 -11.80 -5.19 -8.66
N ILE A 90 -12.23 -4.22 -9.45
CA ILE A 90 -12.88 -4.44 -10.74
C ILE A 90 -11.88 -4.09 -11.84
N GLY A 91 -11.41 -5.12 -12.54
CA GLY A 91 -10.53 -4.99 -13.70
C GLY A 91 -11.32 -4.64 -14.97
N GLU A 92 -10.59 -4.29 -16.03
CA GLU A 92 -11.17 -3.97 -17.34
C GLU A 92 -11.84 -5.16 -18.03
N TYR A 93 -11.31 -6.37 -17.85
CA TYR A 93 -11.78 -7.56 -18.56
C TYR A 93 -12.28 -8.65 -17.61
N LYS A 94 -11.87 -8.61 -16.35
CA LYS A 94 -12.19 -9.61 -15.34
C LYS A 94 -12.63 -8.94 -14.05
N PHE A 95 -13.66 -9.53 -13.45
CA PHE A 95 -14.03 -9.27 -12.08
C PHE A 95 -13.13 -10.10 -11.16
N LEU A 96 -12.42 -9.45 -10.24
CA LEU A 96 -11.61 -10.14 -9.24
C LEU A 96 -12.25 -10.02 -7.85
N ASN A 97 -12.39 -11.18 -7.21
CA ASN A 97 -13.08 -11.34 -5.94
C ASN A 97 -12.31 -10.73 -4.76
N LEU A 98 -13.08 -10.44 -3.71
CA LEU A 98 -12.77 -9.85 -2.41
C LEU A 98 -11.31 -10.00 -1.91
N ILE A 99 -10.62 -8.87 -1.79
CA ILE A 99 -9.33 -8.70 -1.12
C ILE A 99 -9.58 -8.16 0.29
N LEU A 100 -9.01 -8.81 1.31
CA LEU A 100 -8.94 -8.27 2.67
C LEU A 100 -7.61 -7.54 2.85
N LEU A 101 -7.70 -6.26 3.12
CA LEU A 101 -6.57 -5.43 3.50
C LEU A 101 -6.55 -5.30 5.02
N VAL A 102 -5.43 -5.64 5.64
CA VAL A 102 -5.21 -5.41 7.07
C VAL A 102 -4.10 -4.39 7.23
N LEU A 103 -4.45 -3.21 7.76
CA LEU A 103 -3.45 -2.29 8.27
C LEU A 103 -2.72 -2.95 9.44
N ILE A 104 -1.41 -3.03 9.35
CA ILE A 104 -0.56 -3.46 10.46
C ILE A 104 0.30 -2.26 10.85
N ASN A 105 0.18 -1.83 12.10
CA ASN A 105 1.18 -0.97 12.73
C ASN A 105 2.51 -1.72 12.71
N GLN A 106 3.46 -1.29 11.89
CA GLN A 106 4.80 -1.86 11.95
C GLN A 106 5.59 -1.15 13.05
N TYR A 107 5.46 -1.65 14.28
CA TYR A 107 6.55 -1.51 15.25
C TYR A 107 7.69 -2.42 14.78
N ILE A 108 8.57 -1.89 13.91
CA ILE A 108 9.94 -2.39 13.73
C ILE A 108 10.89 -1.35 14.33
#